data_AF-A0A9X1D8E9-F1
#
_entry.id   AF-A0A9X1D8E9-F1
#
_cell.length_a   1.000
_cell.length_b   1.000
_cell.length_c   1.000
_cell.angle_alpha   90.00
_cell.angle_beta   90.00
_cell.angle_gamma   90.00
#
_symmetry.space_group_name_H-M   'P 1'
#
loop_
_entity.id
_entity.type
_entity.pdbx_description
1 polymer ?
#
loop_
_entity_poly.entity_id
_entity_poly.type
_entity_poly.pdbx_seq_one_letter_code
_entity_poly.pdbx_strand_id
1 'polypeptide(L)' 'MNLTVFGIGYVGLVQAAVLAEVGHDVVCVDVDAAKVERLN' A
#
# COMPACT_ATOMS: atom_id res chain seq x y z
N MET A 1 -11.85 -8.03 2.20
CA MET A 1 -11.00 -8.49 3.35
C MET A 1 -10.12 -7.33 3.75
N ASN A 2 -9.67 -7.26 5.01
CA ASN A 2 -8.80 -6.20 5.50
C ASN A 2 -7.35 -6.66 5.41
N LEU A 3 -6.52 -5.94 4.66
CA LEU A 3 -5.14 -6.30 4.36
C LEU A 3 -4.20 -5.16 4.75
N THR A 4 -3.05 -5.50 5.32
CA THR A 4 -1.99 -4.53 5.63
C THR A 4 -0.71 -4.93 4.92
N VAL A 5 -0.13 -4.01 4.16
CA VAL A 5 1.10 -4.22 3.40
C VAL A 5 2.22 -3.37 4.01
N PHE A 6 3.27 -4.02 4.50
CA PHE A 6 4.47 -3.37 5.03
C PHE A 6 5.53 -3.23 3.93
N GLY A 7 5.86 -2.00 3.59
CA GLY A 7 6.76 -1.60 2.51
C GLY A 7 5.99 -1.21 1.24
N ILE A 8 6.13 0.06 0.82
CA ILE A 8 5.50 0.63 -0.39
C ILE A 8 6.52 0.82 -1.53
N GLY A 9 7.49 -0.08 -1.61
CA GLY A 9 8.33 -0.21 -2.80
C GLY A 9 7.52 -0.71 -4.01
N TYR A 10 8.21 -0.93 -5.13
CA TYR A 10 7.55 -1.36 -6.38
C TYR A 10 6.64 -2.59 -6.19
N VAL A 11 7.12 -3.63 -5.52
CA VAL A 11 6.34 -4.86 -5.28
C VAL A 11 5.13 -4.61 -4.39
N GLY A 12 5.36 -4.01 -3.22
CA GLY A 12 4.29 -3.80 -2.24
C GLY A 12 3.22 -2.85 -2.73
N LEU A 13 3.59 -1.73 -3.33
CA LEU A 13 2.65 -0.72 -3.80
C LEU A 13 1.81 -1.20 -4.99
N VAL A 14 2.43 -1.83 -5.99
CA VAL A 14 1.69 -2.35 -7.16
C VAL A 14 0.71 -3.44 -6.73
N GLN A 15 1.16 -4.36 -5.86
CA GLN A 15 0.29 -5.41 -5.35
C GLN A 15 -0.85 -4.84 -4.49
N ALA A 16 -0.56 -3.88 -3.61
CA ALA A 16 -1.57 -3.22 -2.78
C ALA A 16 -2.63 -2.52 -3.64
N ALA A 17 -2.22 -1.84 -4.72
CA ALA A 17 -3.13 -1.16 -5.64
C ALA A 17 -4.08 -2.15 -6.34
N VAL A 18 -3.55 -3.27 -6.86
CA VAL A 18 -4.39 -4.30 -7.49
C VAL A 18 -5.34 -4.95 -6.48
N LEU A 19 -4.87 -5.22 -5.26
CA LEU A 19 -5.72 -5.77 -4.20
C LEU A 19 -6.84 -4.81 -3.79
N ALA A 20 -6.56 -3.52 -3.72
CA ALA A 20 -7.58 -2.50 -3.48
C ALA A 20 -8.58 -2.43 -4.64
N GLU A 21 -8.10 -2.48 -5.89
CA GLU A 21 -8.92 -2.45 -7.10
C GLU A 21 -9.93 -3.61 -7.16
N VAL A 22 -9.53 -4.82 -6.73
CA VAL A 22 -10.42 -5.99 -6.69
C VAL A 22 -11.34 -6.03 -5.46
N GLY A 23 -11.35 -4.98 -4.62
CA GLY A 23 -12.34 -4.78 -3.57
C GLY A 23 -11.87 -5.16 -2.15
N HIS A 24 -10.57 -5.30 -1.91
CA HIS A 24 -10.05 -5.41 -0.54
C HIS A 24 -9.88 -4.03 0.11
N ASP A 25 -10.05 -3.96 1.42
CA ASP A 25 -9.68 -2.78 2.20
C ASP A 25 -8.18 -2.92 2.53
N VAL A 26 -7.36 -2.02 2.01
CA VAL A 26 -5.90 -2.15 2.02
C VAL A 26 -5.27 -0.95 2.71
N VAL A 27 -4.49 -1.21 3.75
CA VAL A 27 -3.66 -0.20 4.42
C VAL A 27 -2.19 -0.47 4.07
N CYS A 28 -1.52 0.54 3.53
CA CYS A 28 -0.09 0.49 3.25
C CYS A 28 0.70 1.19 4.37
N VAL A 29 1.79 0.58 4.81
CA VAL A 29 2.68 1.10 5.86
C VAL A 29 4.11 1.12 5.34
N ASP A 30 4.81 2.24 5.49
CA ASP A 30 6.26 2.32 5.23
C ASP A 30 6.93 3.13 6.34
N VAL A 31 8.21 2.86 6.56
CA VAL A 31 9.01 3.56 7.57
C VAL A 31 9.43 4.95 7.09
N ASP A 32 9.45 5.15 5.77
CA ASP A 32 9.79 6.42 5.13
C ASP A 32 8.54 7.29 4.98
N ALA A 33 8.37 8.23 5.92
CA ALA A 33 7.25 9.17 5.92
C ALA A 33 7.16 9.98 4.62
N ALA A 34 8.29 10.35 4.00
CA ALA A 34 8.29 11.12 2.76
C ALA A 34 7.77 10.31 1.56
N LYS A 35 7.88 8.97 1.57
CA LYS A 35 7.22 8.12 0.56
C LYS A 35 5.71 8.09 0.76
N VAL A 36 5.25 7.98 2.00
CA VAL A 36 3.82 7.97 2.33
C VAL A 36 3.18 9.31 1.97
N GLU A 37 3.80 10.43 2.35
CA GLU A 37 3.32 11.78 2.03
C GLU A 37 3.22 12.05 0.52
N ARG A 38 4.09 11.47 -0.30
CA ARG A 38 4.03 11.62 -1.76
C ARG A 38 2.89 10.86 -2.43
N LEU A 39 2.29 9.87 -1.74
CA LEU A 39 1.20 9.04 -2.27
C LEU A 39 -0.18 9.48 -1.79
N ASN A 40 -0.25 10.23 -0.68
CA ASN A 40 -1.48 10.81 -0.13
C ASN A 40 -1.78 12.18 -0.75
#